data_AF-A0A4Q3S755-F1
#
_entry.id   AF-A0A4Q3S755-F1
#
_cell.length_a   1.000
_cell.length_b   1.000
_cell.length_c   1.000
_cell.angle_alpha   90.00
_cell.angle_beta   90.00
_cell.angle_gamma   90.00
#
_symmetry.space_group_name_H-M   'P 1'
#
loop_
_entity.id
_entity.type
_entity.pdbx_description
1 polymer ?
#
loop_
_entity_poly.entity_id
_entity_poly.type
_entity_poly.pdbx_seq_one_letter_code
_entity_poly.pdbx_strand_id
1 'polypeptide(L)'
;MVFNGGTVSLLVSLAAGLTYGLVLATRPPSAVRTIVKMMAVGSLALFGLSMWLGDVSTIQPAADPRFAAFLRSTGWISGAAAIALTLCAIGDGFLAGDPKRWLLPGLVAFLLGHVAYVAMFLIPVPDPWGEPSLGLAGWITAAFVVAAALGMLRWLWGGLGDMRWPVVAYVAVISAMVVASLTVSRHGAHLAVAALLFMASDAVLAADMFRGFKVFGSARLTAWTIWFLYFGAQLLFAERFLSLWITSRL
;
A
#
# COMPACT_ATOMS: atom_id res chain seq x y z
N MET A 1 25.72 19.32 -3.02
CA MET A 1 24.68 18.40 -2.52
C MET A 1 24.50 17.29 -3.52
N VAL A 2 24.98 16.08 -3.23
CA VAL A 2 24.71 14.91 -4.08
C VAL A 2 23.34 14.40 -3.67
N PHE A 3 22.34 14.54 -4.55
CA PHE A 3 21.05 13.88 -4.35
C PHE A 3 21.30 12.37 -4.39
N ASN A 4 21.13 11.68 -3.26
CA ASN A 4 21.16 10.23 -3.24
C ASN A 4 19.95 9.71 -4.08
N GLY A 5 20.09 8.57 -4.75
CA GLY A 5 19.05 8.01 -5.64
C GLY A 5 17.68 7.85 -4.97
N GLY A 6 17.65 7.72 -3.64
CA GLY A 6 16.41 7.70 -2.87
C GLY A 6 15.67 9.03 -2.81
N THR A 7 16.37 10.16 -2.68
CA THR A 7 15.73 11.50 -2.71
C THR A 7 15.12 11.77 -4.07
N VAL A 8 15.79 11.35 -5.15
CA VAL A 8 15.25 11.48 -6.52
C VAL A 8 13.96 10.67 -6.68
N SER A 9 13.93 9.44 -6.16
CA SER A 9 12.76 8.57 -6.24
C SER A 9 11.54 9.15 -5.52
N LEU A 10 11.73 9.73 -4.34
CA LEU A 10 10.65 10.40 -3.59
C LEU A 10 10.13 11.65 -4.34
N LEU A 11 11.03 12.47 -4.89
CA LEU A 11 10.63 13.66 -5.66
C LEU A 11 9.84 13.28 -6.93
N VAL A 12 10.27 12.23 -7.64
CA VAL A 12 9.55 11.70 -8.80
C VAL A 12 8.18 11.20 -8.38
N SER A 13 8.09 10.45 -7.27
CA SER A 13 6.82 9.94 -6.74
C SER A 13 5.83 11.08 -6.48
N LEU A 14 6.25 12.10 -5.72
CA LEU A 14 5.41 13.23 -5.37
C LEU A 14 4.99 14.04 -6.59
N ALA A 15 5.92 14.35 -7.50
CA ALA A 15 5.63 15.09 -8.71
C ALA A 15 4.64 14.33 -9.61
N ALA A 16 4.86 13.03 -9.83
CA ALA A 16 3.98 12.19 -10.62
C ALA A 16 2.61 12.03 -9.95
N GLY A 17 2.57 11.85 -8.63
CA GLY A 17 1.33 11.66 -7.89
C GLY A 17 0.44 12.89 -7.85
N LEU A 18 1.04 14.07 -7.68
CA LEU A 18 0.33 15.35 -7.78
C LEU A 18 -0.13 15.63 -9.21
N THR A 19 0.74 15.38 -10.19
CA THR A 19 0.39 15.56 -11.62
C THR A 19 -0.77 14.66 -12.01
N TYR A 20 -0.74 13.38 -11.61
CA TYR A 20 -1.84 12.48 -11.87
C TYR A 20 -3.13 12.98 -11.20
N GLY A 21 -3.11 13.21 -9.89
CA GLY A 21 -4.31 13.59 -9.13
C GLY A 21 -4.95 14.90 -9.62
N LEU A 22 -4.14 15.93 -9.82
CA LEU A 22 -4.63 17.28 -10.14
C LEU A 22 -4.97 17.47 -11.62
N VAL A 23 -4.27 16.77 -12.53
CA VAL A 23 -4.37 17.03 -13.98
C VAL A 23 -4.94 15.85 -14.77
N LEU A 24 -4.56 14.61 -14.44
CA LEU A 24 -4.81 13.44 -15.28
C LEU A 24 -5.91 12.50 -14.76
N ALA A 25 -6.28 12.57 -13.48
CA ALA A 25 -7.20 11.62 -12.85
C ALA A 25 -8.60 11.59 -13.51
N THR A 26 -9.03 12.73 -14.07
CA THR A 26 -10.32 12.87 -14.78
C THR A 26 -10.20 12.83 -16.29
N ARG A 27 -8.99 12.63 -16.83
CA ARG A 27 -8.75 12.56 -18.28
C ARG A 27 -9.07 11.17 -18.82
N PRO A 28 -9.44 11.04 -20.11
CA PRO A 28 -9.64 9.74 -20.73
C PRO A 28 -8.37 8.88 -20.67
N PRO A 29 -8.50 7.54 -20.76
CA PRO A 29 -7.37 6.63 -20.82
C PRO A 29 -6.36 7.00 -21.90
N SER A 30 -5.08 7.07 -21.53
CA SER A 30 -3.96 7.36 -22.43
C SER A 30 -2.67 6.77 -21.87
N ALA A 31 -1.67 6.57 -22.74
CA ALA A 31 -0.36 6.09 -22.32
C ALA A 31 0.29 7.03 -21.29
N VAL A 32 0.22 8.35 -21.51
CA VAL A 32 0.76 9.36 -20.57
C VAL A 32 0.10 9.25 -19.21
N ARG A 33 -1.24 9.22 -19.14
CA ARG A 33 -1.98 9.04 -17.87
C ARG A 33 -1.54 7.78 -17.14
N THR A 34 -1.39 6.68 -17.87
CA THR A 34 -0.98 5.38 -17.31
C THR A 34 0.44 5.44 -16.76
N ILE A 35 1.39 5.94 -17.55
CA ILE A 35 2.81 6.05 -17.16
C ILE A 35 2.94 6.95 -15.93
N VAL A 36 2.31 8.12 -15.91
CA VAL A 36 2.39 9.04 -14.76
C VAL A 36 1.79 8.41 -13.50
N LYS A 37 0.66 7.69 -13.62
CA LYS A 37 0.06 6.95 -12.50
C LYS A 37 1.02 5.90 -11.95
N MET A 38 1.59 5.08 -12.83
CA MET A 38 2.54 4.02 -12.46
C MET A 38 3.83 4.61 -11.86
N MET A 39 4.34 5.72 -12.39
CA MET A 39 5.54 6.39 -11.86
C MET A 39 5.36 6.86 -10.42
N ALA A 40 4.15 7.29 -10.03
CA ALA A 40 3.88 7.75 -8.68
C ALA A 40 4.20 6.68 -7.63
N VAL A 41 3.86 5.42 -7.89
CA VAL A 41 4.10 4.31 -6.95
C VAL A 41 5.36 3.51 -7.30
N GLY A 42 5.65 3.33 -8.59
CA GLY A 42 6.82 2.60 -9.07
C GLY A 42 8.15 3.25 -8.65
N SER A 43 8.21 4.58 -8.54
CA SER A 43 9.40 5.25 -7.98
C SER A 43 9.59 4.96 -6.49
N LEU A 44 8.52 4.84 -5.70
CA LEU A 44 8.61 4.37 -4.31
C LEU A 44 9.09 2.92 -4.24
N ALA A 45 8.67 2.08 -5.19
CA ALA A 45 9.15 0.69 -5.28
C ALA A 45 10.66 0.63 -5.56
N LEU A 46 11.17 1.46 -6.48
CA LEU A 46 12.60 1.58 -6.76
C LEU A 46 13.38 2.09 -5.54
N PHE A 47 12.81 3.01 -4.78
CA PHE A 47 13.39 3.47 -3.52
C PHE A 47 13.54 2.31 -2.52
N GLY A 48 12.47 1.56 -2.26
CA GLY A 48 12.52 0.39 -1.38
C GLY A 48 13.49 -0.69 -1.87
N LEU A 49 13.52 -0.95 -3.18
CA LEU A 49 14.45 -1.91 -3.79
C LEU A 49 15.92 -1.49 -3.61
N SER A 50 16.22 -0.21 -3.76
CA SER A 50 17.58 0.32 -3.57
C SER A 50 18.08 0.12 -2.13
N MET A 51 17.17 0.18 -1.14
CA MET A 51 17.49 -0.12 0.25
C MET A 51 17.68 -1.61 0.47
N TRP A 52 16.78 -2.43 -0.07
CA TRP A 52 16.87 -3.88 0.08
C TRP A 52 18.19 -4.43 -0.46
N LEU A 53 18.60 -3.99 -1.66
CA LEU A 53 19.88 -4.40 -2.27
C LEU A 53 21.09 -3.77 -1.56
N GLY A 54 20.95 -2.55 -1.04
CA GLY A 54 22.01 -1.84 -0.32
C GLY A 54 22.34 -2.45 1.05
N ASP A 55 21.32 -2.85 1.82
CA ASP A 55 21.47 -3.43 3.15
C ASP A 55 22.07 -4.85 3.10
N VAL A 56 21.64 -5.71 2.16
CA VAL A 56 22.12 -7.11 2.12
C VAL A 56 23.62 -7.20 1.83
N SER A 57 24.17 -6.23 1.11
CA SER A 57 25.58 -6.24 0.69
C SER A 57 26.57 -5.64 1.69
N THR A 58 26.09 -4.91 2.72
CA THR A 58 26.95 -4.15 3.65
C THR A 58 26.88 -4.61 5.11
N ILE A 59 26.13 -5.67 5.42
CA ILE A 59 26.13 -6.27 6.77
C ILE A 59 27.50 -6.89 7.03
N GLN A 60 28.40 -6.14 7.68
CA GLN A 60 29.51 -6.76 8.42
C GLN A 60 28.91 -7.72 9.46
N PRO A 61 29.57 -8.85 9.76
CA PRO A 61 29.12 -9.71 10.85
C PRO A 61 29.15 -8.90 12.14
N ALA A 62 27.97 -8.42 12.58
CA ALA A 62 27.84 -7.69 13.81
C ALA A 62 28.27 -8.59 14.97
N ALA A 63 29.08 -8.06 15.89
CA ALA A 63 29.50 -8.80 17.08
C ALA A 63 28.31 -9.18 17.99
N ASP A 64 27.19 -8.43 17.90
CA ASP A 64 25.94 -8.70 18.61
C ASP A 64 24.93 -9.46 17.71
N PRO A 65 24.55 -10.70 18.07
CA PRO A 65 23.52 -11.47 17.38
C PRO A 65 22.16 -10.77 17.27
N ARG A 66 21.79 -9.92 18.24
CA ARG A 66 20.52 -9.17 18.23
C ARG A 66 20.52 -8.09 17.16
N PHE A 67 21.62 -7.34 17.04
CA PHE A 67 21.79 -6.34 16.00
C PHE A 67 21.81 -6.98 14.60
N ALA A 68 22.49 -8.13 14.45
CA ALA A 68 22.45 -8.89 13.20
C ALA A 68 21.03 -9.37 12.83
N ALA A 69 20.24 -9.80 13.81
CA ALA A 69 18.86 -10.20 13.60
C ALA A 69 17.96 -9.00 13.22
N PHE A 70 18.16 -7.86 13.85
CA PHE A 70 17.49 -6.60 13.51
C PHE A 70 17.77 -6.20 12.05
N LEU A 71 19.04 -6.11 11.65
CA LEU A 71 19.41 -5.75 10.26
C LEU A 71 18.81 -6.72 9.22
N ARG A 72 18.81 -8.02 9.50
CA ARG A 72 18.15 -9.00 8.62
C ARG A 72 16.66 -8.74 8.51
N SER A 73 15.97 -8.48 9.63
CA SER A 73 14.53 -8.17 9.60
C SER A 73 14.21 -6.91 8.79
N THR A 74 15.06 -5.87 8.88
CA THR A 74 14.96 -4.64 8.10
C THR A 74 15.09 -4.89 6.59
N GLY A 75 16.00 -5.78 6.18
CA GLY A 75 16.15 -6.19 4.79
C GLY A 75 14.90 -6.88 4.25
N TRP A 76 14.34 -7.84 4.99
CA TRP A 76 13.10 -8.54 4.60
C TRP A 76 11.90 -7.60 4.53
N ILE A 77 11.76 -6.67 5.48
CA ILE A 77 10.70 -5.65 5.48
C ILE A 77 10.80 -4.79 4.22
N SER A 78 12.00 -4.30 3.90
CA SER A 78 12.26 -3.49 2.71
C SER A 78 11.93 -4.26 1.42
N GLY A 79 12.32 -5.53 1.34
CA GLY A 79 12.02 -6.39 0.19
C GLY A 79 10.53 -6.65 0.00
N ALA A 80 9.83 -7.06 1.06
CA ALA A 80 8.39 -7.33 1.02
C ALA A 80 7.60 -6.10 0.57
N ALA A 81 8.00 -4.92 1.04
CA ALA A 81 7.32 -3.69 0.73
C ALA A 81 7.64 -3.17 -0.69
N ALA A 82 8.88 -3.32 -1.16
CA ALA A 82 9.24 -3.04 -2.55
C ALA A 82 8.45 -3.93 -3.53
N ILE A 83 8.25 -5.21 -3.18
CA ILE A 83 7.39 -6.12 -3.92
C ILE A 83 5.94 -5.62 -3.91
N ALA A 84 5.42 -5.24 -2.73
CA ALA A 84 4.05 -4.73 -2.59
C ALA A 84 3.81 -3.48 -3.46
N LEU A 85 4.71 -2.51 -3.41
CA LEU A 85 4.66 -1.28 -4.22
C LEU A 85 4.78 -1.57 -5.72
N THR A 86 5.65 -2.51 -6.11
CA THR A 86 5.78 -2.93 -7.51
C THR A 86 4.47 -3.53 -8.03
N LEU A 87 3.87 -4.44 -7.25
CA LEU A 87 2.60 -5.06 -7.59
C LEU A 87 1.45 -4.04 -7.66
N CYS A 88 1.43 -3.06 -6.75
CA CYS A 88 0.48 -1.94 -6.80
C CYS A 88 0.68 -1.07 -8.05
N ALA A 89 1.93 -0.76 -8.43
CA ALA A 89 2.22 0.00 -9.64
C ALA A 89 1.81 -0.78 -10.91
N ILE A 90 1.99 -2.10 -10.94
CA ILE A 90 1.47 -2.96 -12.02
C ILE A 90 -0.06 -2.95 -12.04
N GLY A 91 -0.70 -3.05 -10.87
CA GLY A 91 -2.16 -2.94 -10.72
C GLY A 91 -2.69 -1.61 -11.23
N ASP A 92 -2.00 -0.51 -10.95
CA ASP A 92 -2.30 0.82 -11.48
C ASP A 92 -2.26 0.86 -13.01
N GLY A 93 -1.29 0.17 -13.62
CA GLY A 93 -1.18 0.01 -15.06
C GLY A 93 -2.39 -0.70 -15.65
N PHE A 94 -2.84 -1.80 -15.04
CA PHE A 94 -4.04 -2.52 -15.48
C PHE A 94 -5.31 -1.66 -15.30
N LEU A 95 -5.51 -1.04 -14.14
CA LEU A 95 -6.69 -0.21 -13.85
C LEU A 95 -6.75 1.09 -14.67
N ALA A 96 -5.66 1.51 -15.30
CA ALA A 96 -5.67 2.68 -16.17
C ALA A 96 -6.38 2.43 -17.51
N GLY A 97 -6.50 1.16 -17.92
CA GLY A 97 -7.15 0.71 -19.16
C GLY A 97 -8.66 0.48 -19.04
N ASP A 98 -9.23 -0.24 -20.01
CA ASP A 98 -10.65 -0.63 -20.02
C ASP A 98 -10.97 -1.61 -18.86
N PRO A 99 -11.87 -1.25 -17.93
CA PRO A 99 -12.27 -2.12 -16.83
C PRO A 99 -12.77 -3.50 -17.27
N LYS A 100 -13.43 -3.64 -18.42
CA LYS A 100 -13.95 -4.95 -18.88
C LYS A 100 -12.86 -5.98 -19.09
N ARG A 101 -11.66 -5.55 -19.48
CA ARG A 101 -10.52 -6.42 -19.76
C ARG A 101 -9.53 -6.48 -18.60
N TRP A 102 -9.32 -5.35 -17.93
CA TRP A 102 -8.17 -5.18 -17.04
C TRP A 102 -8.51 -5.12 -15.56
N LEU A 103 -9.79 -5.10 -15.19
CA LEU A 103 -10.21 -5.09 -13.79
C LEU A 103 -9.70 -6.30 -13.02
N LEU A 104 -9.91 -7.53 -13.53
CA LEU A 104 -9.50 -8.74 -12.82
C LEU A 104 -7.96 -8.85 -12.69
N PRO A 105 -7.15 -8.67 -13.75
CA PRO A 105 -5.69 -8.64 -13.61
C PRO A 105 -5.19 -7.58 -12.62
N GLY A 106 -5.79 -6.38 -12.64
CA GLY A 106 -5.43 -5.32 -11.70
C GLY A 106 -5.82 -5.65 -10.26
N LEU A 107 -7.00 -6.23 -10.05
CA LEU A 107 -7.46 -6.72 -8.74
C LEU A 107 -6.50 -7.78 -8.18
N VAL A 108 -6.06 -8.72 -9.01
CA VAL A 108 -5.08 -9.75 -8.62
C VAL A 108 -3.74 -9.12 -8.27
N ALA A 109 -3.25 -8.15 -9.05
CA ALA A 109 -1.99 -7.47 -8.75
C ALA A 109 -2.05 -6.74 -7.39
N PHE A 110 -3.12 -5.99 -7.12
CA PHE A 110 -3.33 -5.35 -5.82
C PHE A 110 -3.48 -6.36 -4.68
N LEU A 111 -4.22 -7.46 -4.88
CA LEU A 111 -4.36 -8.52 -3.89
C LEU A 111 -3.00 -9.11 -3.50
N LEU A 112 -2.14 -9.42 -4.48
CA LEU A 112 -0.79 -9.91 -4.21
C LEU A 112 0.05 -8.84 -3.50
N GLY A 113 -0.14 -7.55 -3.83
CA GLY A 113 0.48 -6.44 -3.13
C GLY A 113 0.07 -6.40 -1.64
N HIS A 114 -1.21 -6.59 -1.34
CA HIS A 114 -1.70 -6.70 0.03
C HIS A 114 -1.13 -7.90 0.78
N VAL A 115 -0.98 -9.05 0.13
CA VAL A 115 -0.30 -10.22 0.73
C VAL A 115 1.15 -9.90 1.07
N ALA A 116 1.86 -9.17 0.20
CA ALA A 116 3.21 -8.73 0.48
C ALA A 116 3.26 -7.72 1.65
N TYR A 117 2.29 -6.82 1.78
CA TYR A 117 2.15 -5.96 2.96
C TYR A 117 1.83 -6.74 4.24
N VAL A 118 0.96 -7.75 4.18
CA VAL A 118 0.72 -8.65 5.32
C VAL A 118 2.02 -9.31 5.76
N ALA A 119 2.77 -9.87 4.81
CA ALA A 119 4.08 -10.46 5.10
C ALA A 119 5.02 -9.43 5.74
N MET A 120 5.04 -8.19 5.23
CA MET A 120 5.83 -7.09 5.80
C MET A 120 5.51 -6.84 7.27
N PHE A 121 4.22 -6.80 7.65
CA PHE A 121 3.81 -6.53 9.05
C PHE A 121 4.06 -7.70 9.99
N LEU A 122 4.08 -8.93 9.47
CA LEU A 122 4.27 -10.14 10.27
C LEU A 122 5.73 -10.57 10.42
N ILE A 123 6.68 -9.92 9.72
CA ILE A 123 8.10 -10.16 9.94
C ILE A 123 8.44 -9.77 11.38
N PRO A 124 8.93 -10.71 12.21
CA PRO A 124 9.37 -10.40 13.56
C PRO A 124 10.59 -9.48 13.49
N VAL A 125 10.44 -8.28 14.03
CA VAL A 125 11.57 -7.40 14.31
C VAL A 125 11.95 -7.68 15.76
N PRO A 126 13.21 -8.06 16.06
CA PRO A 126 13.72 -8.05 17.42
C PRO A 126 13.62 -6.60 17.91
N ASP A 127 12.55 -6.29 18.66
CA ASP A 127 12.27 -4.94 19.13
C ASP A 127 12.87 -4.79 20.55
N PRO A 128 13.89 -3.94 20.75
CA PRO A 128 14.30 -3.54 22.09
C PRO A 128 13.20 -2.78 22.86
N TRP A 129 12.15 -2.32 22.16
CA TRP A 129 11.18 -1.33 22.63
C TRP A 129 9.76 -1.88 22.84
N GLY A 130 9.54 -3.19 22.66
CA GLY A 130 8.31 -3.88 23.10
C GLY A 130 7.79 -4.97 22.17
N GLU A 131 7.13 -5.98 22.74
CA GLU A 131 6.53 -7.09 22.01
C GLU A 131 5.31 -6.66 21.16
N PRO A 132 5.13 -7.20 19.95
CA PRO A 132 3.92 -7.03 19.15
C PRO A 132 2.70 -7.47 19.97
N SER A 133 1.78 -6.56 20.28
CA SER A 133 0.53 -6.91 20.96
C SER A 133 -0.63 -6.05 20.50
N LEU A 134 -1.73 -6.72 20.13
CA LEU A 134 -3.01 -6.05 19.87
C LEU A 134 -3.62 -5.68 21.24
N GLY A 135 -3.43 -4.44 21.67
CA GLY A 135 -4.15 -3.90 22.82
C GLY A 135 -5.67 -3.85 22.58
N LEU A 136 -6.46 -3.56 23.61
CA LEU A 136 -7.93 -3.47 23.50
C LEU A 136 -8.40 -2.58 22.33
N ALA A 137 -7.78 -1.43 22.15
CA ALA A 137 -8.08 -0.52 21.04
C ALA A 137 -7.84 -1.16 19.66
N GLY A 138 -6.78 -1.97 19.54
CA GLY A 138 -6.48 -2.73 18.33
C GLY A 138 -7.58 -3.76 18.03
N TRP A 139 -8.05 -4.49 19.03
CA TRP A 139 -9.15 -5.45 18.87
C TRP A 139 -10.47 -4.78 18.50
N ILE A 140 -10.79 -3.64 19.11
CA ILE A 140 -11.98 -2.85 18.75
C ILE A 140 -11.88 -2.39 17.29
N THR A 141 -10.71 -1.92 16.87
CA THR A 141 -10.47 -1.47 15.49
C THR A 141 -10.59 -2.63 14.51
N ALA A 142 -10.00 -3.79 14.81
CA ALA A 142 -10.11 -5.00 14.00
C ALA A 142 -11.58 -5.46 13.86
N ALA A 143 -12.35 -5.45 14.93
CA ALA A 143 -13.78 -5.78 14.90
C ALA A 143 -14.57 -4.81 14.01
N PHE A 144 -14.29 -3.50 14.11
CA PHE A 144 -14.91 -2.49 13.26
C PHE A 144 -14.56 -2.68 11.78
N VAL A 145 -13.30 -2.97 11.47
CA VAL A 145 -12.82 -3.25 10.10
C VAL A 145 -13.55 -4.45 9.51
N VAL A 146 -13.65 -5.56 10.25
CA VAL A 146 -14.37 -6.76 9.80
C VAL A 146 -15.85 -6.46 9.58
N ALA A 147 -16.50 -5.75 10.52
CA ALA A 147 -17.90 -5.37 10.38
C ALA A 147 -18.14 -4.48 9.16
N ALA A 148 -17.27 -3.48 8.94
CA ALA A 148 -17.34 -2.59 7.78
C ALA A 148 -17.12 -3.36 6.47
N ALA A 149 -16.15 -4.28 6.42
CA ALA A 149 -15.89 -5.13 5.27
C ALA A 149 -17.08 -6.01 4.90
N LEU A 150 -17.70 -6.66 5.90
CA LEU A 150 -18.90 -7.49 5.70
C LEU A 150 -20.11 -6.65 5.26
N GLY A 151 -20.31 -5.47 5.87
CA GLY A 151 -21.35 -4.52 5.47
C GLY A 151 -21.18 -4.05 4.03
N MET A 152 -19.94 -3.70 3.65
CA MET A 152 -19.59 -3.30 2.29
C MET A 152 -19.86 -4.42 1.29
N LEU A 153 -19.40 -5.64 1.58
CA LEU A 153 -19.61 -6.80 0.71
C LEU A 153 -21.11 -7.11 0.54
N ARG A 154 -21.88 -7.06 1.64
CA ARG A 154 -23.34 -7.24 1.62
C ARG A 154 -24.04 -6.17 0.78
N TRP A 155 -23.56 -4.93 0.84
CA TRP A 155 -24.08 -3.84 0.04
C TRP A 155 -23.68 -3.98 -1.44
N LEU A 156 -22.45 -4.40 -1.77
CA LEU A 156 -22.02 -4.60 -3.15
C LEU A 156 -22.65 -5.82 -3.83
N TRP A 157 -23.08 -6.83 -3.08
CA TRP A 157 -23.46 -8.17 -3.57
C TRP A 157 -24.33 -8.21 -4.83
N GLY A 158 -25.32 -7.31 -4.93
CA GLY A 158 -26.24 -7.23 -6.05
C GLY A 158 -25.62 -6.74 -7.37
N GLY A 159 -24.51 -5.97 -7.31
CA GLY A 159 -23.84 -5.39 -8.46
C GLY A 159 -22.58 -6.14 -8.93
N LEU A 160 -22.15 -7.19 -8.21
CA LEU A 160 -20.88 -7.85 -8.48
C LEU A 160 -20.90 -8.81 -9.70
N GLY A 161 -22.05 -9.41 -10.03
CA GLY A 161 -22.12 -10.41 -11.11
C GLY A 161 -21.07 -11.53 -10.94
N ASP A 162 -20.27 -11.77 -11.99
CA ASP A 162 -19.20 -12.77 -11.99
C ASP A 162 -18.00 -12.39 -11.09
N MET A 163 -17.90 -11.13 -10.68
CA MET A 163 -16.83 -10.63 -9.82
C MET A 163 -17.04 -10.93 -8.32
N ARG A 164 -18.10 -11.67 -7.95
CA ARG A 164 -18.40 -11.99 -6.54
C ARG A 164 -17.22 -12.63 -5.81
N TRP A 165 -16.73 -13.76 -6.30
CA TRP A 165 -15.65 -14.49 -5.64
C TRP A 165 -14.31 -13.73 -5.66
N PRO A 166 -13.89 -13.11 -6.79
CA PRO A 166 -12.72 -12.24 -6.80
C PRO A 166 -12.80 -11.11 -5.75
N VAL A 167 -13.96 -10.44 -5.63
CA VAL A 167 -14.13 -9.34 -4.67
C VAL A 167 -14.19 -9.85 -3.23
N VAL A 168 -14.80 -11.01 -2.96
CA VAL A 168 -14.78 -11.63 -1.62
C VAL A 168 -13.33 -11.91 -1.19
N ALA A 169 -12.54 -12.54 -2.05
CA ALA A 169 -11.14 -12.83 -1.77
C ALA A 169 -10.34 -11.54 -1.54
N TYR A 170 -10.58 -10.53 -2.36
CA TYR A 170 -9.95 -9.22 -2.22
C TYR A 170 -10.28 -8.55 -0.88
N VAL A 171 -11.57 -8.49 -0.52
CA VAL A 171 -12.05 -7.89 0.74
C VAL A 171 -11.47 -8.64 1.95
N ALA A 172 -11.36 -9.96 1.88
CA ALA A 172 -10.74 -10.76 2.94
C ALA A 172 -9.26 -10.40 3.13
N VAL A 173 -8.50 -10.33 2.04
CA VAL A 173 -7.06 -10.04 2.08
C VAL A 173 -6.78 -8.60 2.52
N ILE A 174 -7.50 -7.60 1.99
CA ILE A 174 -7.29 -6.21 2.41
C ILE A 174 -7.70 -5.99 3.88
N SER A 175 -8.73 -6.68 4.36
CA SER A 175 -9.10 -6.66 5.79
C SER A 175 -8.01 -7.30 6.64
N ALA A 176 -7.46 -8.43 6.20
CA ALA A 176 -6.33 -9.08 6.88
C ALA A 176 -5.09 -8.19 6.91
N MET A 177 -4.80 -7.44 5.84
CA MET A 177 -3.74 -6.44 5.81
C MET A 177 -3.95 -5.36 6.87
N VAL A 178 -5.16 -4.81 6.97
CA VAL A 178 -5.46 -3.80 8.00
C VAL A 178 -5.30 -4.41 9.40
N VAL A 179 -5.83 -5.60 9.66
CA VAL A 179 -5.68 -6.25 10.98
C VAL A 179 -4.21 -6.55 11.31
N ALA A 180 -3.42 -7.02 10.35
CA ALA A 180 -1.98 -7.24 10.53
C ALA A 180 -1.23 -5.93 10.80
N SER A 181 -1.62 -4.82 10.17
CA SER A 181 -0.99 -3.52 10.44
C SER A 181 -1.20 -3.04 11.89
N LEU A 182 -2.26 -3.50 12.56
CA LEU A 182 -2.55 -3.18 13.97
C LEU A 182 -1.66 -3.94 14.97
N THR A 183 -0.94 -4.98 14.55
CA THR A 183 0.02 -5.70 15.40
C THR A 183 1.39 -5.03 15.44
N VAL A 184 1.66 -4.08 14.54
CA VAL A 184 2.92 -3.36 14.51
C VAL A 184 3.03 -2.48 15.76
N SER A 185 4.22 -2.41 16.36
CA SER A 185 4.46 -1.62 17.58
C SER A 185 4.08 -0.14 17.41
N ARG A 186 3.89 0.59 18.51
CA ARG A 186 3.38 1.98 18.50
C ARG A 186 4.17 2.93 17.59
N HIS A 187 5.45 2.68 17.39
CA HIS A 187 6.31 3.44 16.49
C HIS A 187 5.96 3.25 14.99
N GLY A 188 5.15 2.24 14.68
CA GLY A 188 4.60 1.95 13.35
C GLY A 188 3.12 2.28 13.19
N ALA A 189 2.49 3.04 14.11
CA ALA A 189 1.05 3.32 14.05
C ALA A 189 0.60 4.02 12.74
N HIS A 190 1.50 4.75 12.07
CA HIS A 190 1.25 5.33 10.75
C HIS A 190 0.95 4.27 9.68
N LEU A 191 1.45 3.03 9.83
CA LEU A 191 1.17 1.91 8.91
C LEU A 191 -0.26 1.41 9.03
N ALA A 192 -0.86 1.48 10.21
CA ALA A 192 -2.28 1.20 10.39
C ALA A 192 -3.15 2.28 9.72
N VAL A 193 -2.74 3.55 9.83
CA VAL A 193 -3.40 4.65 9.10
C VAL A 193 -3.26 4.44 7.59
N ALA A 194 -2.08 4.06 7.10
CA ALA A 194 -1.85 3.75 5.69
C ALA A 194 -2.76 2.62 5.19
N ALA A 195 -2.86 1.51 5.93
CA ALA A 195 -3.72 0.39 5.57
C ALA A 195 -5.20 0.79 5.54
N LEU A 196 -5.66 1.59 6.51
CA LEU A 196 -7.02 2.11 6.55
C LEU A 196 -7.32 3.06 5.37
N LEU A 197 -6.39 3.95 5.02
CA LEU A 197 -6.52 4.84 3.86
C LEU A 197 -6.61 4.04 2.55
N PHE A 198 -5.80 2.98 2.42
CA PHE A 198 -5.86 2.08 1.28
C PHE A 198 -7.23 1.40 1.19
N MET A 199 -7.69 0.79 2.29
CA MET A 199 -9.00 0.14 2.35
C MET A 199 -10.14 1.12 2.04
N ALA A 200 -10.06 2.37 2.51
CA ALA A 200 -11.03 3.41 2.22
C ALA A 200 -11.03 3.80 0.73
N SER A 201 -9.85 3.95 0.11
CA SER A 201 -9.74 4.16 -1.34
C SER A 201 -10.46 3.06 -2.12
N ASP A 202 -10.19 1.80 -1.78
CA ASP A 202 -10.74 0.66 -2.49
C ASP A 202 -12.24 0.50 -2.25
N ALA A 203 -12.72 0.83 -1.07
CA ALA A 203 -14.15 0.87 -0.79
C ALA A 203 -14.85 1.92 -1.68
N VAL A 204 -14.30 3.12 -1.83
CA VAL A 204 -14.86 4.14 -2.72
C VAL A 204 -14.78 3.73 -4.19
N LEU A 205 -13.66 3.13 -4.61
CA LEU A 205 -13.50 2.60 -5.97
C LEU A 205 -14.53 1.50 -6.27
N ALA A 206 -14.69 0.53 -5.38
CA ALA A 206 -15.67 -0.55 -5.53
C ALA A 206 -17.11 -0.03 -5.52
N ALA A 207 -17.41 0.96 -4.67
CA ALA A 207 -18.71 1.63 -4.65
C ALA A 207 -19.02 2.29 -6.01
N ASP A 208 -18.06 3.01 -6.59
CA ASP A 208 -18.22 3.61 -7.90
C ASP A 208 -18.43 2.53 -8.98
N MET A 209 -17.54 1.54 -9.03
CA MET A 209 -17.54 0.53 -10.08
C MET A 209 -18.78 -0.36 -10.10
N PHE A 210 -19.26 -0.81 -8.93
CA PHE A 210 -20.31 -1.82 -8.85
C PHE A 210 -21.68 -1.27 -8.45
N ARG A 211 -21.74 -0.03 -7.93
CA ARG A 211 -22.99 0.63 -7.53
C ARG A 211 -23.20 2.00 -8.17
N GLY A 212 -22.26 2.49 -8.97
CA GLY A 212 -22.33 3.83 -9.58
C GLY A 212 -22.27 4.96 -8.56
N PHE A 213 -21.73 4.69 -7.37
CA PHE A 213 -21.62 5.70 -6.31
C PHE A 213 -20.69 6.85 -6.73
N LYS A 214 -21.11 8.08 -6.42
CA LYS A 214 -20.31 9.29 -6.64
C LYS A 214 -20.25 10.12 -5.38
N VAL A 215 -19.05 10.42 -4.92
CA VAL A 215 -18.79 11.31 -3.78
C VAL A 215 -19.40 12.68 -4.07
N PHE A 216 -20.40 13.08 -3.29
CA PHE A 216 -21.22 14.29 -3.50
C PHE A 216 -21.77 14.44 -4.94
N GLY A 217 -22.06 13.33 -5.62
CA GLY A 217 -22.53 13.34 -7.01
C GLY A 217 -21.48 13.70 -8.06
N SER A 218 -20.20 13.87 -7.68
CA SER A 218 -19.14 14.32 -8.57
C SER A 218 -18.15 13.21 -8.93
N ALA A 219 -18.01 12.91 -10.22
CA ALA A 219 -16.99 11.98 -10.73
C ALA A 219 -15.57 12.47 -10.44
N ARG A 220 -15.34 13.79 -10.47
CA ARG A 220 -14.04 14.37 -10.15
C ARG A 220 -13.67 14.18 -8.68
N LEU A 221 -14.61 14.46 -7.76
CA LEU A 221 -14.36 14.27 -6.33
C LEU A 221 -14.15 12.79 -6.02
N THR A 222 -14.92 11.90 -6.65
CA THR A 222 -14.74 10.44 -6.51
C THR A 222 -13.32 10.02 -6.92
N ALA A 223 -12.86 10.46 -8.11
CA ALA A 223 -11.52 10.16 -8.59
C ALA A 223 -10.42 10.73 -7.67
N TRP A 224 -10.63 11.93 -7.11
CA TRP A 224 -9.72 12.54 -6.15
C TRP A 224 -9.68 11.79 -4.82
N THR A 225 -10.84 11.43 -4.27
CA THR A 225 -10.94 10.65 -3.04
C THR A 225 -10.20 9.32 -3.18
N ILE A 226 -10.46 8.57 -4.25
CA ILE A 226 -9.75 7.31 -4.53
C ILE A 226 -8.25 7.57 -4.60
N TRP A 227 -7.82 8.51 -5.46
CA TRP A 227 -6.40 8.71 -5.72
C TRP A 227 -5.61 9.19 -4.49
N PHE A 228 -6.09 10.21 -3.77
CA PHE A 228 -5.33 10.79 -2.68
C PHE A 228 -5.33 9.92 -1.42
N LEU A 229 -6.40 9.15 -1.18
CA LEU A 229 -6.39 8.12 -0.14
C LEU A 229 -5.38 7.02 -0.47
N TYR A 230 -5.42 6.50 -1.70
CA TYR A 230 -4.49 5.48 -2.19
C TYR A 230 -3.03 5.95 -2.16
N PHE A 231 -2.74 7.08 -2.81
CA PHE A 231 -1.38 7.59 -2.93
C PHE A 231 -0.82 8.01 -1.56
N GLY A 232 -1.67 8.58 -0.70
CA GLY A 232 -1.31 8.86 0.70
C GLY A 232 -0.94 7.59 1.47
N ALA A 233 -1.70 6.50 1.29
CA ALA A 233 -1.35 5.21 1.87
C ALA A 233 0.01 4.70 1.39
N GLN A 234 0.29 4.77 0.08
CA GLN A 234 1.57 4.33 -0.48
C GLN A 234 2.75 5.14 0.04
N LEU A 235 2.58 6.46 0.21
CA LEU A 235 3.61 7.32 0.81
C LEU A 235 3.89 6.95 2.27
N LEU A 236 2.86 6.68 3.07
CA LEU A 236 3.03 6.25 4.46
C LEU A 236 3.68 4.86 4.57
N PHE A 237 3.35 3.93 3.68
CA PHE A 237 4.08 2.66 3.60
C PHE A 237 5.54 2.87 3.22
N ALA A 238 5.84 3.81 2.34
CA ALA A 238 7.21 4.13 1.94
C ALA A 238 8.02 4.90 2.99
N GLU A 239 7.37 5.69 3.85
CA GLU A 239 8.01 6.41 4.97
C GLU A 239 8.75 5.45 5.90
N ARG A 240 8.20 4.25 6.10
CA ARG A 240 8.83 3.20 6.90
C ARG A 240 10.23 2.86 6.40
N PHE A 241 10.50 2.96 5.11
CA PHE A 241 11.85 2.72 4.59
C PHE A 241 12.80 3.84 4.95
N LEU A 242 12.35 5.09 4.85
CA LEU A 242 13.17 6.25 5.18
C LEU A 242 13.60 6.21 6.65
N SER A 243 12.67 5.89 7.56
CA SER A 243 12.99 5.76 8.99
C SER A 243 13.99 4.65 9.26
N LEU A 244 13.79 3.45 8.70
CA LEU A 244 14.71 2.32 8.86
C LEU A 244 16.10 2.61 8.31
N TRP A 245 16.20 3.30 7.18
CA TRP A 245 17.47 3.69 6.55
C TRP A 245 18.27 4.72 7.35
N ILE A 246 17.58 5.68 7.99
CA ILE A 246 18.24 6.65 8.88
C ILE A 246 18.79 5.91 10.10
N THR A 247 17.99 5.02 10.70
CA THR A 247 18.41 4.26 11.88
C THR A 247 19.58 3.30 11.59
N SER A 248 19.68 2.71 10.40
CA SER A 248 20.78 1.80 10.07
C SER A 248 22.13 2.50 9.84
N ARG A 249 22.17 3.84 9.78
CA ARG A 249 23.39 4.63 9.55
C ARG A 249 23.87 5.46 10.75
N LEU A 250 23.14 5.42 11.87
CA LEU A 250 23.50 6.04 13.14
C LEU A 250 24.17 5.01 14.06
#